data_AF-A0A1V0DJ67-F1
#
_entry.id   AF-A0A1V0DJ67-F1
#
_cell.length_a   1.000
_cell.length_b   1.000
_cell.length_c   1.000
_cell.angle_alpha   90.00
_cell.angle_beta   90.00
_cell.angle_gamma   90.00
#
_symmetry.space_group_name_H-M   'P 1'
#
loop_
_entity.id
_entity.type
_entity.pdbx_description
1 polymer ?
#
loop_
_entity_poly.entity_id
_entity_poly.type
_entity_poly.pdbx_seq_one_letter_code
_entity_poly.pdbx_strand_id
1 'polypeptide(L)'
;MPEAGGIYAWYFDEAPPDVPISDCHTHQGWKLLYVGISPSRPVVRRTAHQTLRKRLQAHLSGNAEGSTLRRTLGILLADTLDIALRRVGSSGRRMTFTPDGEARLSAWMDRHVRIAWLLCDTPWALETVMLKTCSLPLNLKGNDHHPFAPRLKQLRKAARVQAAQLPIVP
;
A
#
# COMPACT_ATOMS: atom_id res chain seq x y z
N MET A 1 18.10 4.17 -2.85
CA MET A 1 16.94 4.41 -3.76
C MET A 1 17.18 5.63 -4.64
N PRO A 2 16.76 5.62 -5.91
CA PRO A 2 17.06 6.68 -6.87
C PRO A 2 16.26 7.97 -6.63
N GLU A 3 16.86 9.11 -6.94
CA GLU A 3 16.23 10.44 -6.88
C GLU A 3 15.59 10.83 -8.22
N ALA A 4 14.99 9.84 -8.90
CA ALA A 4 14.35 9.99 -10.20
C ALA A 4 12.89 9.50 -10.16
N GLY A 5 12.16 9.82 -11.23
CA GLY A 5 10.81 9.30 -11.45
C GLY A 5 10.83 7.83 -11.91
N GLY A 6 9.76 7.11 -11.64
CA GLY A 6 9.59 5.75 -12.06
C GLY A 6 8.44 5.02 -11.38
N ILE A 7 8.44 3.71 -11.56
CA ILE A 7 7.51 2.77 -10.94
C ILE A 7 8.26 1.94 -9.90
N TYR A 8 7.55 1.52 -8.86
CA TYR A 8 8.03 0.57 -7.87
C TYR A 8 7.01 -0.56 -7.68
N ALA A 9 7.55 -1.75 -7.43
CA ALA A 9 6.83 -3.00 -7.35
C ALA A 9 7.13 -3.68 -6.01
N TRP A 10 6.09 -4.09 -5.31
CA TRP A 10 6.16 -4.71 -3.99
C TRP A 10 5.88 -6.20 -4.14
N TYR A 11 6.93 -6.96 -3.87
CA TYR A 11 6.97 -8.41 -3.93
C TYR A 11 6.89 -8.98 -2.53
N PHE A 12 6.17 -10.10 -2.38
CA PHE A 12 5.89 -10.73 -1.10
C PHE A 12 6.23 -12.22 -1.16
N ASP A 13 6.96 -12.73 -0.18
CA ASP A 13 7.20 -14.17 -0.01
C ASP A 13 5.98 -14.85 0.66
N GLU A 14 5.27 -14.08 1.47
CA GLU A 14 4.03 -14.46 2.15
C GLU A 14 2.95 -13.43 1.85
N ALA A 15 1.83 -13.89 1.30
CA ALA A 15 0.68 -13.02 1.05
C ALA A 15 -0.15 -12.84 2.33
N PRO A 16 -0.69 -11.64 2.58
CA PRO A 16 -1.66 -11.47 3.66
C PRO A 16 -2.85 -12.43 3.52
N PRO A 17 -3.53 -12.80 4.62
CA PRO A 17 -4.70 -13.66 4.59
C PRO A 17 -5.76 -13.21 3.58
N ASP A 18 -6.46 -14.18 2.97
CA ASP A 18 -7.51 -14.00 1.97
C ASP A 18 -7.11 -13.32 0.65
N VAL A 19 -5.85 -12.91 0.47
CA VAL A 19 -5.40 -12.31 -0.78
C VAL A 19 -5.24 -13.39 -1.86
N PRO A 20 -5.97 -13.33 -2.99
CA PRO A 20 -5.80 -14.30 -4.06
C PRO A 20 -4.47 -14.04 -4.79
N ILE A 21 -3.69 -15.10 -4.96
CA ILE A 21 -2.32 -15.04 -5.47
C ILE A 21 -2.02 -16.00 -6.63
N SER A 22 -3.03 -16.74 -7.10
CA SER A 22 -2.89 -17.75 -8.16
C SER A 22 -2.37 -17.13 -9.46
N ASP A 23 -2.90 -15.96 -9.81
CA ASP A 23 -2.62 -15.30 -11.09
C ASP A 23 -1.58 -14.18 -10.96
N CYS A 24 -0.99 -14.01 -9.76
CA CYS A 24 0.03 -13.02 -9.52
C CYS A 24 1.36 -13.42 -10.16
N HIS A 25 2.00 -12.45 -10.83
CA HIS A 25 3.36 -12.61 -11.31
C HIS A 25 4.28 -13.04 -10.16
N THR A 26 5.06 -14.11 -10.39
CA THR A 26 5.95 -14.70 -9.40
C THR A 26 7.39 -14.68 -9.91
N HIS A 27 8.33 -14.24 -9.07
CA HIS A 27 9.76 -14.22 -9.35
C HIS A 27 10.53 -14.80 -8.16
N GLN A 28 11.23 -15.91 -8.37
CA GLN A 28 12.02 -16.59 -7.31
C GLN A 28 11.22 -16.86 -6.03
N GLY A 29 9.96 -17.27 -6.16
CA GLY A 29 9.05 -17.51 -5.03
C GLY A 29 8.35 -16.25 -4.49
N TRP A 30 8.78 -15.06 -4.89
CA TRP A 30 8.15 -13.79 -4.48
C TRP A 30 7.03 -13.39 -5.43
N LYS A 31 5.89 -12.96 -4.89
CA LYS A 31 4.70 -12.61 -5.65
C LYS A 31 4.48 -11.11 -5.70
N LEU A 32 4.23 -10.59 -6.89
CA LEU A 32 3.92 -9.18 -7.10
C LEU A 32 2.47 -8.92 -6.69
N LEU A 33 2.26 -8.20 -5.58
CA LEU A 33 0.90 -7.92 -5.09
C LEU A 33 0.50 -6.45 -5.22
N TYR A 34 1.48 -5.54 -5.35
CA TYR A 34 1.23 -4.11 -5.46
C TYR A 34 2.27 -3.40 -6.32
N VAL A 35 1.82 -2.41 -7.08
CA VAL A 35 2.69 -1.43 -7.75
C VAL A 35 2.27 -0.01 -7.40
N GLY A 36 3.20 0.93 -7.48
CA GLY A 36 2.89 2.33 -7.42
C GLY A 36 3.93 3.17 -8.12
N ILE A 37 3.61 4.43 -8.35
CA ILE A 37 4.45 5.35 -9.13
C ILE A 37 4.90 6.55 -8.31
N SER A 38 5.96 7.19 -8.80
CA SER A 38 6.36 8.53 -8.39
C SER A 38 7.12 9.19 -9.54
N PRO A 39 6.72 10.39 -10.02
CA PRO A 39 5.54 11.14 -9.61
C PRO A 39 4.24 10.56 -10.18
N SER A 40 3.09 11.06 -9.70
CA SER A 40 1.80 10.87 -10.39
C SER A 40 1.74 11.64 -11.71
N ARG A 41 0.78 11.30 -12.58
CA ARG A 41 0.53 12.03 -13.83
C ARG A 41 0.45 13.55 -13.57
N PRO A 42 1.23 14.37 -14.29
CA PRO A 42 1.17 15.83 -14.15
C PRO A 42 -0.22 16.35 -14.54
N VAL A 43 -0.81 17.18 -13.67
CA VAL A 43 -2.09 17.86 -13.94
C VAL A 43 -1.84 19.29 -14.46
N VAL A 44 -0.69 19.89 -14.14
CA VAL A 44 -0.23 21.23 -14.60
C VAL A 44 1.32 21.22 -14.67
N ARG A 45 1.95 22.20 -15.35
CA ARG A 45 3.42 22.36 -15.53
C ARG A 45 4.27 22.40 -14.24
N ARG A 46 3.68 22.35 -13.04
CA ARG A 46 4.40 22.31 -11.75
C ARG A 46 3.89 21.17 -10.88
N THR A 47 4.37 19.97 -11.15
CA THR A 47 4.36 18.91 -10.14
C THR A 47 5.59 19.06 -9.26
N ALA A 48 5.41 19.06 -7.93
CA ALA A 48 6.53 18.96 -6.99
C ALA A 48 7.43 17.77 -7.37
N HIS A 49 8.75 17.93 -7.26
CA HIS A 49 9.74 16.89 -7.55
C HIS A 49 9.63 15.72 -6.55
N GLN A 50 8.64 14.86 -6.77
CA GLN A 50 8.47 13.58 -6.11
C GLN A 50 9.30 12.55 -6.86
N THR A 51 10.10 11.81 -6.11
CA THR A 51 11.02 10.80 -6.62
C THR A 51 10.65 9.45 -6.04
N LEU A 52 11.18 8.37 -6.64
CA LEU A 52 11.09 7.03 -6.07
C LEU A 52 11.61 7.00 -4.63
N ARG A 53 12.78 7.61 -4.35
CA ARG A 53 13.34 7.70 -2.99
C ARG A 53 12.34 8.28 -1.99
N LYS A 54 11.79 9.47 -2.26
CA LYS A 54 10.85 10.13 -1.33
C LYS A 54 9.60 9.29 -1.10
N ARG A 55 9.05 8.72 -2.17
CA ARG A 55 7.81 7.94 -2.09
C ARG A 55 7.99 6.62 -1.35
N LEU A 56 9.08 5.90 -1.64
CA LEU A 56 9.39 4.64 -0.98
C LEU A 56 9.77 4.84 0.50
N GLN A 57 10.53 5.89 0.83
CA GLN A 57 10.78 6.26 2.22
C GLN A 57 9.46 6.49 2.98
N ALA A 58 8.51 7.23 2.40
CA ALA A 58 7.21 7.43 3.04
C ALA A 58 6.42 6.12 3.28
N HIS A 59 6.60 5.09 2.46
CA HIS A 59 5.98 3.78 2.68
C HIS A 59 6.72 2.95 3.74
N LEU A 60 8.05 3.07 3.81
CA LEU A 60 8.89 2.29 4.72
C LEU A 60 8.95 2.88 6.14
N SER A 61 9.10 4.18 6.27
CA SER A 61 9.24 4.88 7.56
C SER A 61 7.98 5.61 8.00
N GLY A 62 6.96 5.69 7.14
CA GLY A 62 5.69 6.33 7.46
C GLY A 62 4.69 5.38 8.11
N ASN A 63 3.42 5.77 8.07
CA ASN A 63 2.32 5.05 8.71
C ASN A 63 1.12 4.93 7.74
N ALA A 64 0.07 4.25 8.19
CA ALA A 64 -1.12 4.00 7.38
C ALA A 64 -1.93 5.25 7.01
N GLU A 65 -1.72 6.39 7.67
CA GLU A 65 -2.37 7.66 7.30
C GLU A 65 -1.84 8.16 5.94
N GLY A 66 -0.51 8.17 5.77
CA GLY A 66 0.14 8.64 4.55
C GLY A 66 0.35 7.54 3.49
N SER A 67 0.15 6.27 3.82
CA SER A 67 0.46 5.12 2.96
C SER A 67 -0.76 4.24 2.72
N THR A 68 -1.34 4.34 1.52
CA THR A 68 -2.44 3.45 1.09
C THR A 68 -2.06 1.98 1.20
N LEU A 69 -0.81 1.62 0.87
CA LEU A 69 -0.30 0.25 0.98
C LEU A 69 -0.27 -0.22 2.44
N ARG A 70 0.33 0.57 3.35
CA ARG A 70 0.35 0.21 4.78
C ARG A 70 -1.05 0.07 5.34
N ARG A 71 -1.96 0.97 4.98
CA ARG A 71 -3.37 0.87 5.38
C ARG A 71 -4.01 -0.43 4.91
N THR A 72 -3.74 -0.86 3.68
CA THR A 72 -4.24 -2.13 3.16
C THR A 72 -3.63 -3.31 3.91
N LEU A 73 -2.31 -3.34 4.05
CA LEU A 73 -1.60 -4.44 4.72
C LEU A 73 -2.03 -4.59 6.17
N GLY A 74 -2.05 -3.51 6.96
CA GLY A 74 -2.43 -3.61 8.37
C GLY A 74 -3.90 -3.94 8.61
N ILE A 75 -4.77 -3.74 7.61
CA ILE A 75 -6.17 -4.22 7.68
C ILE A 75 -6.24 -5.72 7.40
N LEU A 76 -5.49 -6.22 6.43
CA LEU A 76 -5.45 -7.64 6.09
C LEU A 76 -4.73 -8.48 7.16
N LEU A 77 -3.74 -7.88 7.82
CA LEU A 77 -2.91 -8.51 8.85
C LEU A 77 -3.37 -8.15 10.29
N ALA A 78 -4.55 -7.54 10.43
CA ALA A 78 -5.04 -7.04 11.72
C ALA A 78 -5.03 -8.14 12.78
N ASP A 79 -5.61 -9.30 12.48
CA ASP A 79 -5.68 -10.43 13.39
C ASP A 79 -4.31 -11.08 13.61
N THR A 80 -3.51 -11.22 12.55
CA THR A 80 -2.17 -11.83 12.60
C THR A 80 -1.19 -11.03 13.47
N LEU A 81 -1.27 -9.71 13.43
CA LEU A 81 -0.35 -8.82 14.15
C LEU A 81 -0.94 -8.27 15.44
N ASP A 82 -2.21 -8.60 15.74
CA ASP A 82 -2.99 -8.02 16.84
C ASP A 82 -3.00 -6.47 16.81
N ILE A 83 -3.32 -5.93 15.64
CA ILE A 83 -3.40 -4.48 15.41
C ILE A 83 -4.79 -4.08 14.93
N ALA A 84 -5.18 -2.84 15.21
CA ALA A 84 -6.45 -2.29 14.75
C ALA A 84 -6.26 -0.87 14.21
N LEU A 85 -7.03 -0.51 13.18
CA LEU A 85 -7.07 0.87 12.71
C LEU A 85 -7.72 1.75 13.80
N ARG A 86 -7.05 2.84 14.18
CA ARG A 86 -7.50 3.76 15.23
C ARG A 86 -7.57 5.18 14.72
N ARG A 87 -8.54 5.95 15.22
CA ARG A 87 -8.51 7.42 15.13
C ARG A 87 -7.43 7.95 16.05
N VAL A 88 -6.59 8.86 15.55
CA VAL A 88 -5.43 9.40 16.28
C VAL A 88 -5.36 10.93 16.27
N GLY A 89 -4.68 11.49 17.27
CA GLY A 89 -4.49 12.93 17.44
C GLY A 89 -5.71 13.63 18.04
N SER A 90 -5.51 14.86 18.47
CA SER A 90 -6.54 15.68 19.14
C SER A 90 -7.87 15.82 18.38
N SER A 91 -7.85 15.85 17.04
CA SER A 91 -9.07 15.96 16.22
C SER A 91 -9.71 14.62 15.85
N GLY A 92 -9.04 13.49 16.07
CA GLY A 92 -9.49 12.15 15.63
C GLY A 92 -9.70 11.99 14.12
N ARG A 93 -9.27 12.95 13.30
CA ARG A 93 -9.45 12.92 11.83
C ARG A 93 -8.49 11.96 11.13
N ARG A 94 -7.30 11.80 11.70
CA ARG A 94 -6.27 10.90 11.18
C ARG A 94 -6.55 9.48 11.65
N MET A 95 -6.21 8.50 10.81
CA MET A 95 -6.35 7.09 11.17
C MET A 95 -5.08 6.32 10.84
N THR A 96 -4.60 5.52 11.80
CA THR A 96 -3.38 4.71 11.67
C THR A 96 -3.43 3.53 12.66
N PHE A 97 -2.45 2.63 12.67
CA PHE A 97 -2.44 1.48 13.59
C PHE A 97 -1.84 1.77 14.97
N THR A 98 -1.81 3.04 15.40
CA THR A 98 -1.04 3.54 16.57
C THR A 98 0.47 3.33 16.43
N PRO A 99 1.33 3.96 17.26
CA PRO A 99 2.78 3.77 17.15
C PRO A 99 3.22 2.31 17.24
N ASP A 100 2.66 1.56 18.19
CA ASP A 100 3.03 0.16 18.42
C ASP A 100 2.55 -0.76 17.28
N GLY A 101 1.31 -0.60 16.81
CA GLY A 101 0.82 -1.39 15.68
C GLY A 101 1.53 -1.07 14.36
N GLU A 102 1.96 0.18 14.15
CA GLU A 102 2.80 0.53 12.99
C GLU A 102 4.20 -0.09 13.09
N ALA A 103 4.76 -0.21 14.31
CA ALA A 103 6.03 -0.90 14.51
C ALA A 103 5.92 -2.40 14.19
N ARG A 104 4.86 -3.06 14.66
CA ARG A 104 4.55 -4.47 14.33
C ARG A 104 4.37 -4.68 12.82
N LEU A 105 3.62 -3.79 12.17
CA LEU A 105 3.45 -3.82 10.71
C LEU A 105 4.77 -3.61 9.97
N SER A 106 5.62 -2.69 10.43
CA SER A 106 6.95 -2.46 9.84
C SER A 106 7.84 -3.69 9.98
N ALA A 107 7.85 -4.36 11.13
CA ALA A 107 8.61 -5.59 11.35
C ALA A 107 8.14 -6.73 10.44
N TRP A 108 6.83 -6.85 10.20
CA TRP A 108 6.30 -7.81 9.23
C TRP A 108 6.74 -7.45 7.80
N MET A 109 6.61 -6.18 7.40
CA MET A 109 7.02 -5.74 6.06
C MET A 109 8.52 -5.96 5.81
N ASP A 110 9.38 -5.70 6.79
CA ASP A 110 10.84 -5.89 6.67
C ASP A 110 11.21 -7.35 6.33
N ARG A 111 10.50 -8.30 6.94
CA ARG A 111 10.69 -9.73 6.68
C ARG A 111 10.13 -10.13 5.32
N HIS A 112 8.87 -9.77 5.07
CA HIS A 112 8.05 -10.38 4.02
C HIS A 112 7.95 -9.60 2.73
N VAL A 113 8.68 -8.49 2.59
CA VAL A 113 8.59 -7.63 1.41
C VAL A 113 9.94 -7.42 0.76
N ARG A 114 9.95 -7.47 -0.58
CA ARG A 114 11.03 -6.94 -1.42
C ARG A 114 10.49 -5.89 -2.37
N ILE A 115 11.30 -4.88 -2.66
CA ILE A 115 10.91 -3.77 -3.53
C ILE A 115 11.82 -3.76 -4.74
N ALA A 116 11.22 -3.84 -5.93
CA ALA A 116 11.88 -3.56 -7.19
C ALA A 116 11.45 -2.17 -7.70
N TRP A 117 12.28 -1.53 -8.51
CA TRP A 117 11.92 -0.27 -9.16
C TRP A 117 12.51 -0.18 -10.56
N LEU A 118 11.83 0.59 -11.41
CA LEU A 118 12.27 0.91 -12.76
C LEU A 118 12.14 2.41 -12.97
N LEU A 119 13.22 3.03 -13.46
CA LEU A 119 13.22 4.45 -13.83
C LEU A 119 12.43 4.64 -15.11
N CYS A 120 11.55 5.64 -15.13
CA CYS A 120 10.72 5.96 -16.29
C CYS A 120 10.20 7.39 -16.17
N ASP A 121 10.17 8.11 -17.30
CA ASP A 121 9.69 9.50 -17.36
C ASP A 121 8.16 9.60 -17.27
N THR A 122 7.46 8.54 -17.70
CA THR A 122 6.00 8.49 -17.76
C THR A 122 5.43 7.32 -16.94
N PRO A 123 5.73 7.23 -15.63
CA PRO A 123 5.40 6.05 -14.85
C PRO A 123 3.89 5.77 -14.77
N TRP A 124 3.03 6.80 -14.92
CA TRP A 124 1.57 6.63 -15.01
C TRP A 124 1.11 5.82 -16.21
N ALA A 125 1.82 5.89 -17.35
CA ALA A 125 1.51 5.09 -18.52
C ALA A 125 1.82 3.61 -18.25
N LEU A 126 2.98 3.34 -17.64
CA LEU A 126 3.39 2.00 -17.25
C LEU A 126 2.47 1.41 -16.16
N GLU A 127 2.09 2.20 -15.15
CA GLU A 127 1.13 1.77 -14.12
C GLU A 127 -0.21 1.35 -14.75
N THR A 128 -0.70 2.12 -15.73
CA THR A 128 -1.94 1.79 -16.44
C THR A 128 -1.84 0.44 -17.16
N VAL A 129 -0.69 0.15 -17.78
CA VAL A 129 -0.44 -1.15 -18.42
C VAL A 129 -0.42 -2.25 -17.36
N MET A 130 0.38 -2.10 -16.30
CA MET A 130 0.50 -3.12 -15.24
C MET A 130 -0.83 -3.42 -14.56
N LEU A 131 -1.66 -2.41 -14.27
CA LEU A 131 -2.99 -2.62 -13.68
C LEU A 131 -3.93 -3.40 -14.59
N LYS A 132 -3.76 -3.31 -15.91
CA LYS A 132 -4.59 -4.03 -16.89
C LYS A 132 -4.08 -5.45 -17.16
N THR A 133 -2.78 -5.66 -17.11
CA THR A 133 -2.16 -6.91 -17.58
C THR A 133 -1.67 -7.82 -16.44
N CYS A 134 -1.56 -7.31 -15.21
CA CYS A 134 -1.11 -8.08 -14.06
C CYS A 134 -2.21 -8.20 -13.01
N SER A 135 -2.29 -9.37 -12.34
CA SER A 135 -3.08 -9.52 -11.12
C SER A 135 -2.36 -8.81 -9.97
N LEU A 136 -2.90 -7.65 -9.57
CA LEU A 136 -2.33 -6.77 -8.54
C LEU A 136 -3.34 -6.57 -7.40
N PRO A 137 -3.58 -7.59 -6.56
CA PRO A 137 -4.73 -7.62 -5.65
C PRO A 137 -4.77 -6.48 -4.63
N LEU A 138 -3.62 -5.88 -4.28
CA LEU A 138 -3.58 -4.81 -3.27
C LEU A 138 -3.73 -3.40 -3.86
N ASN A 139 -3.69 -3.26 -5.20
CA ASN A 139 -4.03 -2.01 -5.87
C ASN A 139 -5.54 -1.84 -5.91
N LEU A 140 -6.04 -0.69 -5.45
CA LEU A 140 -7.47 -0.36 -5.52
C LEU A 140 -7.79 0.68 -6.59
N LYS A 141 -7.01 1.77 -6.64
CA LYS A 141 -7.24 2.85 -7.61
C LYS A 141 -6.87 2.34 -9.00
N GLY A 142 -7.83 2.41 -9.94
CA GLY A 142 -7.61 1.98 -11.33
C GLY A 142 -7.57 0.46 -11.52
N ASN A 143 -7.99 -0.30 -10.50
CA ASN A 143 -7.96 -1.77 -10.49
C ASN A 143 -9.32 -2.38 -10.13
N ASP A 144 -10.40 -1.68 -10.44
CA ASP A 144 -11.76 -2.06 -10.04
C ASP A 144 -12.25 -3.35 -10.73
N HIS A 145 -11.62 -3.73 -11.85
CA HIS A 145 -11.87 -4.99 -12.56
C HIS A 145 -11.26 -6.21 -11.87
N HIS A 146 -10.32 -6.03 -10.93
CA HIS A 146 -9.69 -7.15 -10.24
C HIS A 146 -10.71 -7.84 -9.30
N PRO A 147 -10.86 -9.18 -9.33
CA PRO A 147 -11.87 -9.89 -8.55
C PRO A 147 -11.82 -9.64 -7.04
N PHE A 148 -10.64 -9.35 -6.49
CA PHE A 148 -10.45 -9.04 -5.07
C PHE A 148 -10.84 -7.61 -4.67
N ALA A 149 -10.96 -6.67 -5.62
CA ALA A 149 -11.17 -5.26 -5.32
C ALA A 149 -12.45 -4.99 -4.50
N PRO A 150 -13.61 -5.62 -4.78
CA PRO A 150 -14.82 -5.44 -3.96
C PRO A 150 -14.63 -5.89 -2.52
N ARG A 151 -14.00 -7.06 -2.30
CA ARG A 151 -13.71 -7.60 -0.96
C ARG A 151 -12.76 -6.69 -0.20
N LEU A 152 -11.68 -6.25 -0.83
CA LEU A 152 -10.72 -5.35 -0.19
C LEU A 152 -11.36 -3.99 0.17
N LYS A 153 -12.23 -3.44 -0.68
CA LYS A 153 -13.02 -2.24 -0.34
C LYS A 153 -13.93 -2.46 0.87
N GLN A 154 -14.59 -3.62 0.96
CA GLN A 154 -15.43 -3.99 2.10
C GLN A 154 -14.63 -4.05 3.39
N LEU A 155 -13.48 -4.74 3.39
CA LEU A 155 -12.59 -4.83 4.56
C LEU A 155 -12.12 -3.44 5.02
N ARG A 156 -11.72 -2.58 4.09
CA ARG A 156 -11.33 -1.20 4.42
C ARG A 156 -12.48 -0.36 4.98
N LYS A 157 -13.69 -0.56 4.47
CA LYS A 157 -14.89 0.10 4.98
C LYS A 157 -15.19 -0.37 6.40
N ALA A 158 -15.16 -1.68 6.66
CA ALA A 158 -15.40 -2.27 7.97
C ALA A 158 -14.40 -1.75 9.01
N ALA A 159 -13.10 -1.81 8.71
CA ALA A 159 -12.05 -1.30 9.60
C ALA A 159 -12.25 0.19 9.95
N ARG A 160 -12.69 1.02 8.99
CA ARG A 160 -12.99 2.44 9.23
C ARG A 160 -14.21 2.63 10.14
N VAL A 161 -15.26 1.82 9.95
CA VAL A 161 -16.47 1.87 10.79
C VAL A 161 -16.11 1.47 12.23
N GLN A 162 -15.34 0.40 12.41
CA GLN A 162 -14.85 -0.03 13.71
C GLN A 162 -13.99 1.05 14.37
N ALA A 163 -13.04 1.64 13.64
CA ALA A 163 -12.21 2.73 14.14
C ALA A 163 -13.03 3.95 14.63
N ALA A 164 -14.19 4.20 14.01
CA ALA A 164 -15.09 5.29 14.39
C ALA A 164 -15.88 5.02 15.69
N GLN A 165 -16.07 3.74 16.06
CA GLN A 165 -16.71 3.34 17.32
C GLN A 165 -15.74 3.33 18.51
N LEU A 166 -14.44 3.22 18.22
CA LEU A 166 -13.40 3.17 19.24
C LEU A 166 -12.99 4.58 19.72
N PRO A 167 -12.54 4.72 20.98
CA PRO A 167 -11.99 5.97 21.49
C PRO A 167 -10.81 6.48 20.63
N ILE A 168 -10.67 7.80 20.55
CA ILE A 168 -9.52 8.45 19.90
C ILE A 168 -8.28 8.18 20.75
N VAL A 169 -7.20 7.77 20.10
CA VAL A 169 -5.88 7.66 20.73
C VAL A 169 -5.17 9.02 20.60
N PRO A 170 -4.71 9.65 21.68
CA PRO A 170 -4.03 10.94 21.63
C PRO A 170 -2.84 10.99 20.67
#